data_AF-A0A7C5SIL7-F1
#
_entry.id   AF-A0A7C5SIL7-F1
#
_cell.length_a   1.000
_cell.length_b   1.000
_cell.length_c   1.000
_cell.angle_alpha   90.00
_cell.angle_beta   90.00
_cell.angle_gamma   90.00
#
_symmetry.space_group_name_H-M   'P 1'
#
loop_
_entity.id
_entity.type
_entity.pdbx_description
1 polymer ?
#
loop_
_entity_poly.entity_id
_entity_poly.type
_entity_poly.pdbx_seq_one_letter_code
_entity_poly.pdbx_strand_id
1 'polypeptide(L)' 'MAITGGTGFVGRHLVSELIDRGCAVRVLARDINKAGRVLPESDLLDIVEGDPFRPDAVRGL' A
#
# COMPACT_ATOMS: atom_id res chain seq x y z
N MET A 1 -4.93 -0.15 8.39
CA MET A 1 -5.81 -0.84 7.41
C MET A 1 -4.95 -1.40 6.29
N ALA A 2 -5.26 -2.59 5.77
CA ALA A 2 -4.51 -3.21 4.68
C ALA A 2 -5.16 -2.97 3.32
N ILE A 3 -4.37 -2.61 2.31
CA ILE A 3 -4.82 -2.38 0.93
C ILE A 3 -3.98 -3.23 -0.02
N THR A 4 -4.62 -4.19 -0.68
CA THR A 4 -4.05 -4.90 -1.82
C THR A 4 -4.26 -4.08 -3.09
N GLY A 5 -3.22 -3.91 -3.90
CA GLY A 5 -3.32 -3.10 -5.12
C GLY A 5 -3.32 -1.59 -4.87
N GLY A 6 -2.79 -1.15 -3.72
CA GLY A 6 -2.64 0.28 -3.38
C GLY A 6 -1.82 1.07 -4.40
N THR A 7 -0.96 0.43 -5.20
CA THR A 7 -0.19 1.07 -6.28
C THR A 7 -0.98 1.20 -7.61
N GLY A 8 -2.25 0.79 -7.64
CA GLY A 8 -3.10 0.85 -8.82
C GLY A 8 -3.75 2.22 -9.03
N PHE A 9 -4.55 2.36 -10.10
CA PHE A 9 -5.21 3.62 -10.45
C PHE A 9 -6.07 4.17 -9.32
N VAL A 10 -6.99 3.36 -8.79
CA VAL A 10 -7.87 3.77 -7.68
C VAL A 10 -7.14 3.70 -6.33
N GLY A 11 -6.37 2.62 -6.11
CA GLY A 11 -5.72 2.34 -4.83
C GLY A 11 -4.85 3.50 -4.33
N ARG A 12 -4.08 4.15 -5.21
CA ARG A 12 -3.17 5.22 -4.80
C ARG A 12 -3.91 6.46 -4.29
N HIS A 13 -5.06 6.77 -4.88
CA HIS A 13 -5.88 7.90 -4.44
C HIS A 13 -6.56 7.58 -3.11
N LEU A 14 -7.00 6.33 -2.90
CA LEU A 14 -7.53 5.90 -1.62
C LEU A 14 -6.46 5.94 -0.52
N VAL A 15 -5.23 5.50 -0.81
CA VAL A 15 -4.12 5.57 0.15
C VAL A 15 -3.85 7.02 0.54
N SER A 16 -3.76 7.94 -0.43
CA SER A 16 -3.57 9.37 -0.17
C SER A 16 -4.67 9.93 0.71
N GLU A 17 -5.93 9.72 0.34
CA GLU A 17 -7.09 10.23 1.09
C GLU A 17 -7.14 9.69 2.52
N LEU A 18 -6.79 8.42 2.74
CA LEU A 18 -6.75 7.83 4.07
C LEU A 18 -5.63 8.42 4.92
N ILE A 19 -4.45 8.65 4.34
CA ILE A 19 -3.33 9.30 5.02
C ILE A 19 -3.68 10.76 5.36
N ASP A 20 -4.32 11.49 4.45
CA ASP A 20 -4.77 12.87 4.68
C ASP A 20 -5.78 12.96 5.82
N ARG A 21 -6.55 11.89 6.05
CA ARG A 21 -7.47 11.73 7.19
C ARG A 21 -6.77 11.25 8.48
N GLY A 22 -5.45 11.10 8.48
CA GLY A 22 -4.66 10.64 9.63
C GLY A 22 -4.75 9.12 9.88
N CYS A 23 -5.16 8.34 8.89
CA CYS A 23 -5.27 6.88 9.02
C CYS A 23 -3.95 6.20 8.65
N ALA A 24 -3.53 5.22 9.46
CA ALA A 24 -2.40 4.35 9.13
C ALA A 24 -2.80 3.28 8.10
N VAL A 25 -2.04 3.21 7.00
CA VAL A 25 -2.31 2.36 5.85
C VAL A 25 -1.11 1.45 5.57
N ARG A 26 -1.40 0.17 5.35
CA ARG A 26 -0.42 -0.81 4.88
C ARG A 26 -0.77 -1.23 3.46
N VAL A 27 0.17 -1.08 2.53
CA VAL A 27 -0.01 -1.42 1.12
C VAL A 27 0.85 -2.63 0.76
N LEU A 28 0.20 -3.68 0.25
CA LEU A 28 0.92 -4.79 -0.37
C LEU A 28 1.25 -4.42 -1.83
N ALA A 29 2.54 -4.37 -2.14
CA ALA A 29 3.04 -4.04 -3.48
C ALA A 29 4.01 -5.12 -3.99
N ARG A 30 3.91 -5.50 -5.27
CA ARG A 30 4.86 -6.41 -5.91
C ARG A 30 6.18 -5.75 -6.31
N ASP A 31 6.18 -4.42 -6.41
CA ASP A 31 7.33 -3.61 -6.83
C ASP A 31 7.38 -2.38 -5.92
N ILE A 32 8.33 -2.40 -4.98
CA ILE A 32 8.55 -1.32 -4.02
C ILE A 32 8.96 -0.02 -4.74
N ASN A 33 9.79 -0.11 -5.79
CA ASN A 33 10.24 1.07 -6.53
C ASN A 33 9.07 1.77 -7.20
N LYS A 34 8.15 1.00 -7.80
CA LYS A 34 6.92 1.56 -8.34
C LYS A 34 6.06 2.15 -7.23
N ALA A 35 5.92 1.45 -6.10
CA ALA A 35 5.12 1.93 -4.97
C ALA A 35 5.62 3.29 -4.45
N GLY A 36 6.92 3.45 -4.24
CA GLY A 36 7.53 4.71 -3.80
C GLY A 36 7.39 5.87 -4.79
N ARG A 37 7.15 5.59 -6.08
CA ARG A 37 6.91 6.63 -7.09
C ARG A 37 5.45 7.10 -7.16
N VAL A 38 4.51 6.28 -6.74
CA VAL A 38 3.06 6.53 -6.95
C VAL A 38 2.27 6.75 -5.67
N LEU A 39 2.85 6.39 -4.52
CA LEU A 39 2.27 6.59 -3.20
C LEU A 39 2.90 7.81 -2.52
N PRO A 40 2.16 8.51 -1.64
CA PRO A 40 2.71 9.62 -0.87
C PRO A 40 3.76 9.13 0.14
N GLU A 41 4.76 9.95 0.40
CA GLU A 41 5.67 9.73 1.53
C GLU A 41 4.97 10.12 2.83
N SER A 42 4.88 9.19 3.78
CA SER A 42 4.23 9.42 5.07
C SER A 42 4.66 8.38 6.11
N ASP A 43 4.83 8.80 7.36
CA ASP A 43 5.05 7.89 8.49
C ASP A 43 3.84 6.98 8.79
N LEU A 44 2.67 7.33 8.23
CA LEU A 44 1.44 6.53 8.33
C LEU A 44 1.33 5.48 7.22
N LEU A 45 2.28 5.43 6.28
CA LEU A 45 2.31 4.46 5.19
C LEU A 45 3.36 3.38 5.43
N ASP A 46 2.92 2.13 5.46
CA ASP A 46 3.77 0.95 5.47
C ASP A 46 3.64 0.20 4.15
N ILE A 47 4.74 0.00 3.41
CA ILE A 47 4.75 -0.72 2.14
C ILE A 47 5.36 -2.09 2.38
N VAL A 48 4.54 -3.12 2.22
CA VAL A 48 4.98 -4.52 2.34
C VAL A 48 5.15 -5.08 0.93
N GLU A 49 6.33 -5.65 0.67
CA GLU A 49 6.57 -6.35 -0.58
C GLU A 49 5.89 -7.73 -0.56
N GLY A 50 5.08 -8.00 -1.58
CA GLY A 50 4.49 -9.32 -1.73
C GLY A 50 3.52 -9.46 -2.89
N ASP A 51 3.34 -10.70 -3.32
CA ASP A 51 2.39 -11.06 -4.37
C ASP A 51 1.08 -11.57 -3.75
N PRO A 52 -0.06 -10.87 -3.91
CA PRO A 52 -1.34 -11.29 -3.35
C PRO A 52 -1.83 -12.65 -3.87
N PHE A 53 -1.31 -13.16 -4.99
CA PHE A 53 -1.63 -14.51 -5.48
C PHE A 53 -0.91 -15.62 -4.72
N ARG A 54 0.05 -15.27 -3.86
CA ARG A 54 0.65 -16.20 -2.90
C ARG A 54 -0.06 -16.06 -1.56
N PRO A 55 -0.69 -17.12 -1.03
CA PRO A 55 -1.43 -17.05 0.22
C PRO A 55 -0.56 -16.65 1.43
N ASP A 56 0.77 -16.83 1.32
CA ASP A 56 1.71 -16.40 2.35
C ASP A 56 1.91 -14.87 2.40
N ALA A 57 1.69 -14.15 1.29
CA ALA A 57 1.96 -12.72 1.21
C ALA A 57 1.00 -11.87 2.05
N VAL A 58 -0.19 -12.38 2.33
CA VAL A 58 -1.17 -11.70 3.20
C VAL A 58 -0.97 -12.03 4.69
N ARG A 59 -0.07 -12.97 5.04
CA ARG A 59 0.24 -13.29 6.44
C ARG A 59 1.04 -12.19 7.15
N GLY A 60 1.67 -11.29 6.39
CA GLY A 60 2.41 -10.13 6.89
C GLY A 60 1.65 -8.80 6.86
N LEU A 61 0.35 -8.82 6.49
CA LEU A 61 -0.51 -7.64 6.47
C LEU A 61 -1.11 -7.30 7.84
#